data_AF-A0A7G2LXW6-F1
#
_entry.id   AF-A0A7G2LXW6-F1
#
_cell.length_a   1.000
_cell.length_b   1.000
_cell.length_c   1.000
_cell.angle_alpha   90.00
_cell.angle_beta   90.00
_cell.angle_gamma   90.00
#
_symmetry.space_group_name_H-M   'P 1'
#
loop_
_entity.id
_entity.type
_entity.pdbx_description
1 polymer ?
#
loop_
_entity_poly.entity_id
_entity_poly.type
_entity_poly.pdbx_seq_one_letter_code
_entity_poly.pdbx_strand_id
1 'polypeptide(L)'
;GGIKVTTLFVLLLATIAFFRRQTTLHAFGRSLGLDEVMKVLALTTISMLLVLTGVFVMTINHDGQFTDIAFEVTSAFGTVGLSRGITAELDGIGRFILMLIMFVGRVGPLAIGFFLATRSVPKVKYPSGQIYLG
;
A
#
# COMPACT_ATOMS: atom_id res chain seq x y z
N GLY A 1 1.69 7.34 9.12
CA GLY A 1 1.84 5.88 8.98
C GLY A 1 1.20 5.47 7.67
N GLY A 2 1.19 4.16 7.38
CA GLY A 2 0.72 3.63 6.09
C GLY A 2 1.75 3.82 4.98
N ILE A 3 1.55 4.82 4.13
CA ILE A 3 2.46 5.17 3.03
C ILE A 3 3.30 6.39 3.43
N LYS A 4 4.63 6.30 3.27
CA LYS A 4 5.53 7.43 3.57
C LYS A 4 5.48 8.46 2.43
N VAL A 5 5.72 9.73 2.76
CA VAL A 5 5.80 10.83 1.78
C VAL A 5 6.86 10.55 0.70
N THR A 6 7.96 9.89 1.08
CA THR A 6 9.00 9.46 0.13
C THR A 6 8.48 8.47 -0.90
N THR A 7 7.64 7.52 -0.50
CA THR A 7 6.99 6.55 -1.40
C THR A 7 6.11 7.26 -2.41
N LEU A 8 5.29 8.21 -1.95
CA LEU A 8 4.44 9.03 -2.83
C LEU A 8 5.27 9.82 -3.84
N PHE A 9 6.35 10.46 -3.38
CA PHE A 9 7.21 11.25 -4.24
C PHE A 9 7.91 10.40 -5.30
N VAL A 10 8.40 9.21 -4.94
CA VAL A 10 9.02 8.28 -5.90
C VAL A 10 8.00 7.79 -6.93
N LEU A 11 6.76 7.48 -6.54
CA LEU A 11 5.70 7.10 -7.50
C LEU A 11 5.38 8.23 -8.48
N LEU A 12 5.25 9.47 -7.99
CA LEU A 12 4.98 10.62 -8.85
C LEU A 12 6.11 10.84 -9.84
N LEU A 13 7.37 10.80 -9.37
CA LEU A 13 8.53 10.88 -10.25
C LEU A 13 8.55 9.75 -11.27
N ALA A 14 8.32 8.51 -10.84
CA ALA A 14 8.30 7.34 -11.73
C ALA A 14 7.22 7.48 -12.81
N THR A 15 6.03 7.96 -12.43
CA THR A 15 4.91 8.21 -13.34
C THR A 15 5.27 9.30 -14.36
N ILE A 16 5.81 10.43 -13.91
CA ILE A 16 6.23 11.54 -14.79
C ILE A 16 7.35 11.09 -15.74
N ALA A 17 8.34 10.36 -15.23
CA ALA A 17 9.44 9.84 -16.04
C ALA A 17 8.97 8.84 -17.10
N PHE A 18 7.98 8.01 -16.77
CA PHE A 18 7.33 7.10 -17.71
C PHE A 18 6.67 7.86 -18.86
N PHE A 19 5.86 8.88 -18.56
CA PHE A 19 5.25 9.74 -19.59
C PHE A 19 6.28 10.49 -20.44
N ARG A 20 7.42 10.86 -19.84
CA ARG A 20 8.54 11.52 -20.53
C ARG A 20 9.49 10.54 -21.24
N ARG A 21 9.22 9.23 -21.21
CA ARG A 21 10.09 8.16 -21.77
C ARG A 21 11.54 8.24 -21.29
N GLN A 22 11.75 8.67 -20.05
CA GLN A 22 13.08 8.71 -19.45
C GLN A 22 13.50 7.31 -19.00
N THR A 23 14.70 6.89 -19.40
CA THR A 23 15.25 5.57 -19.07
C THR A 23 15.81 5.51 -17.66
N THR A 24 16.15 6.67 -17.07
CA THR A 24 16.76 6.77 -15.75
C THR A 24 15.97 7.74 -14.88
N LEU A 25 15.56 7.25 -13.70
CA LEU A 25 14.87 8.07 -12.72
C LEU A 25 15.90 8.85 -11.92
N HIS A 26 15.77 10.18 -11.85
CA HIS A 26 16.67 11.03 -11.08
C HIS A 26 15.88 11.91 -10.11
N ALA A 27 16.39 12.04 -8.89
CA ALA A 27 15.87 12.93 -7.86
C ALA A 27 17.03 13.64 -7.17
N PHE A 28 16.96 14.97 -7.01
CA PHE A 28 17.97 15.77 -6.30
C PHE A 28 19.42 15.52 -6.77
N GLY A 29 19.63 15.30 -8.07
CA GLY A 29 20.96 15.02 -8.65
C GLY A 29 21.50 13.60 -8.42
N ARG A 30 20.68 12.67 -7.89
CA ARG A 30 21.03 11.25 -7.73
C ARG A 30 20.10 10.36 -8.56
N SER A 31 20.62 9.27 -9.11
CA SER A 31 19.78 8.25 -9.77
C SER A 31 19.09 7.35 -8.75
N LEU A 32 17.85 6.99 -9.04
CA LEU A 32 17.07 5.99 -8.32
C LEU A 32 17.13 4.69 -9.12
N GLY A 33 17.55 3.61 -8.46
CA GLY A 33 17.60 2.28 -9.07
C GLY A 33 16.20 1.71 -9.32
N LEU A 34 16.07 0.85 -10.33
CA LEU A 34 14.81 0.16 -10.65
C LEU A 34 14.30 -0.67 -9.48
N ASP A 35 15.18 -1.26 -8.67
CA ASP A 35 14.82 -2.03 -7.49
C ASP A 35 14.04 -1.19 -6.45
N GLU A 36 14.42 0.07 -6.26
CA GLU A 36 13.71 0.98 -5.35
C GLU A 36 12.33 1.36 -5.88
N VAL A 37 12.22 1.58 -7.20
CA VAL A 37 10.92 1.86 -7.84
C VAL A 37 9.99 0.65 -7.71
N MET A 38 10.49 -0.56 -7.97
CA MET A 38 9.72 -1.80 -7.82
C MET A 38 9.27 -2.03 -6.37
N LYS A 39 10.14 -1.74 -5.40
CA LYS A 39 9.82 -1.84 -3.98
C LYS A 39 8.75 -0.84 -3.56
N VAL A 40 8.83 0.40 -4.04
CA VAL A 40 7.83 1.45 -3.82
C VAL A 40 6.48 1.07 -4.45
N LEU A 41 6.49 0.52 -5.67
CA LEU A 41 5.29 0.05 -6.35
C LEU A 41 4.65 -1.09 -5.55
N ALA A 42 5.41 -2.11 -5.16
CA ALA A 42 4.94 -3.23 -4.36
C ALA A 42 4.34 -2.78 -3.02
N LEU A 43 5.02 -1.88 -2.30
CA LEU A 43 4.51 -1.31 -1.05
C LEU A 43 3.14 -0.65 -1.25
N THR A 44 2.99 0.11 -2.32
CA THR A 44 1.78 0.88 -2.61
C THR A 44 0.63 -0.05 -2.98
N THR A 45 0.88 -1.03 -3.84
CA THR A 45 -0.11 -2.04 -4.22
C THR A 45 -0.60 -2.82 -3.01
N ILE A 46 0.30 -3.31 -2.15
CA ILE A 46 -0.08 -4.05 -0.92
C ILE A 46 -0.90 -3.16 0.02
N SER A 47 -0.47 -1.90 0.20
CA SER A 47 -1.20 -0.93 1.04
C SER A 47 -2.62 -0.72 0.54
N MET A 48 -2.77 -0.50 -0.77
CA MET A 48 -4.06 -0.23 -1.39
C MET A 48 -4.98 -1.45 -1.31
N LEU A 49 -4.47 -2.66 -1.57
CA LEU A 49 -5.21 -3.90 -1.41
C LEU A 49 -5.68 -4.11 0.03
N LEU A 50 -4.82 -3.83 1.01
CA LEU A 50 -5.17 -3.96 2.42
C LEU A 50 -6.27 -2.99 2.85
N VAL A 51 -6.17 -1.72 2.43
CA VAL A 51 -7.22 -0.71 2.69
C VAL A 51 -8.53 -1.12 2.03
N LEU A 52 -8.51 -1.49 0.74
CA LEU A 52 -9.71 -1.92 0.01
C LEU A 52 -10.37 -3.15 0.66
N THR A 53 -9.57 -4.16 1.03
CA THR A 53 -10.07 -5.35 1.71
C THR A 53 -10.64 -5.00 3.09
N GLY A 54 -9.98 -4.11 3.83
CA GLY A 54 -10.45 -3.62 5.12
C GLY A 54 -11.80 -2.92 5.02
N VAL A 55 -11.96 -2.03 4.03
CA VAL A 55 -13.24 -1.35 3.75
C VAL A 55 -14.31 -2.36 3.36
N PHE A 56 -13.98 -3.32 2.50
CA PHE A 56 -14.93 -4.34 2.05
C PHE A 56 -15.45 -5.20 3.21
N VAL A 57 -14.55 -5.76 4.03
CA VAL A 57 -14.93 -6.58 5.19
C VAL A 57 -15.72 -5.75 6.20
N MET A 58 -15.31 -4.52 6.47
CA MET A 58 -16.02 -3.63 7.39
C MET A 58 -17.45 -3.29 6.92
N THR A 59 -17.62 -3.06 5.61
CA THR A 59 -18.94 -2.73 5.03
C THR A 59 -19.91 -3.92 5.12
N ILE A 60 -19.41 -5.16 5.11
CA ILE A 60 -20.26 -6.35 5.28
C ILE A 60 -20.71 -6.54 6.73
N ASN A 61 -19.87 -6.16 7.69
CA ASN A 61 -20.12 -6.41 9.12
C ASN A 61 -20.80 -5.24 9.83
N HIS A 62 -20.89 -4.06 9.21
CA HIS A 62 -21.40 -2.86 9.87
C HIS A 62 -22.27 -2.03 8.93
N ASP A 63 -23.51 -1.78 9.36
CA ASP A 63 -24.48 -0.94 8.65
C ASP A 63 -24.19 0.54 8.89
N GLY A 64 -23.15 1.05 8.24
CA GLY A 64 -22.74 2.46 8.28
C GLY A 64 -22.66 3.09 6.88
N GLN A 65 -22.58 4.41 6.81
CA GLN A 65 -22.31 5.08 5.54
C GLN A 65 -20.94 4.65 4.99
N PHE A 66 -20.89 4.25 3.72
CA PHE A 66 -19.65 3.80 3.08
C PHE A 66 -18.51 4.82 3.22
N THR A 67 -18.81 6.11 3.09
CA THR A 67 -17.81 7.19 3.21
C THR A 67 -17.14 7.23 4.57
N ASP A 68 -17.88 6.90 5.62
CA ASP A 68 -17.38 6.96 6.99
C ASP A 68 -16.59 5.69 7.31
N ILE A 69 -17.02 4.52 6.83
CA ILE A 69 -16.23 3.27 6.91
C ILE A 69 -14.91 3.42 6.15
N ALA A 70 -14.97 3.95 4.93
CA ALA A 70 -13.77 4.21 4.12
C ALA A 70 -12.82 5.19 4.81
N PHE A 71 -13.35 6.23 5.45
CA PHE A 71 -12.56 7.18 6.23
C PHE A 71 -11.90 6.52 7.44
N GLU A 72 -12.64 5.73 8.23
CA GLU A 72 -12.12 5.01 9.39
C GLU A 72 -10.99 4.04 9.02
N VAL A 73 -11.21 3.20 8.01
CA VAL A 73 -10.19 2.23 7.57
C VAL A 73 -8.94 2.92 7.05
N THR A 74 -9.11 4.00 6.28
CA THR A 74 -7.97 4.78 5.76
C THR A 74 -7.21 5.49 6.88
N SER A 75 -7.93 6.06 7.86
CA SER A 75 -7.35 6.69 9.05
C SER A 75 -6.59 5.68 9.92
N ALA A 76 -7.17 4.50 10.12
CA ALA A 76 -6.56 3.39 10.86
C ALA A 76 -5.27 2.92 10.18
N PHE A 77 -5.30 2.67 8.87
CA PHE A 77 -4.11 2.27 8.10
C PHE A 77 -3.02 3.35 8.12
N GLY A 78 -3.42 4.61 7.93
CA GLY A 78 -2.51 5.76 8.01
C GLY A 78 -2.00 6.04 9.43
N THR A 79 -2.58 5.38 10.44
CA THR A 79 -2.42 5.67 11.87
C THR A 79 -2.57 7.17 12.16
N VAL A 80 -3.59 7.79 11.55
CA VAL A 80 -3.84 9.24 11.62
C VAL A 80 -4.54 9.58 12.94
N GLY A 81 -5.41 8.70 13.42
CA GLY A 81 -6.13 8.87 14.69
C GLY A 81 -7.37 9.76 14.61
N LEU A 82 -7.79 10.15 13.40
CA LEU A 82 -9.05 10.86 13.16
C LEU A 82 -10.19 9.86 12.96
N SER A 83 -11.38 10.22 13.43
CA SER A 83 -12.57 9.39 13.34
C SER A 83 -13.76 10.24 12.91
N ARG A 84 -14.71 9.63 12.21
CA ARG A 84 -16.03 10.25 11.92
C ARG A 84 -17.11 9.83 12.92
N GLY A 85 -16.73 9.18 14.02
CA GLY A 85 -17.61 8.80 15.11
C GLY A 85 -18.07 7.35 15.08
N ILE A 86 -17.86 6.63 13.96
CA ILE A 86 -18.28 5.22 13.87
C ILE A 86 -17.47 4.35 14.83
N THR A 87 -16.22 4.71 15.19
CA THR A 87 -15.34 3.90 16.05
C THR A 87 -15.99 3.43 17.35
N ALA A 88 -16.87 4.25 17.94
CA ALA A 88 -17.58 3.92 19.17
C ALA A 88 -18.69 2.85 18.98
N GLU A 89 -19.28 2.81 17.79
CA GLU A 89 -20.42 1.95 17.43
C GLU A 89 -20.00 0.60 16.85
N LEU A 90 -18.71 0.41 16.52
CA LEU A 90 -18.22 -0.88 16.02
C LEU A 90 -18.46 -2.01 17.01
N ASP A 91 -19.00 -3.11 16.49
CA ASP A 91 -19.07 -4.41 17.16
C ASP A 91 -17.66 -5.01 17.38
N GLY A 92 -17.54 -6.01 18.26
CA GLY A 92 -16.27 -6.62 18.67
C GLY A 92 -15.40 -7.08 17.50
N ILE A 93 -16.02 -7.66 16.47
CA ILE A 93 -15.33 -8.11 15.24
C ILE A 93 -14.75 -6.91 14.47
N GLY A 94 -15.52 -5.85 14.30
CA GLY A 94 -15.09 -4.65 13.60
C GLY A 94 -13.92 -3.95 14.30
N ARG A 95 -13.96 -3.87 15.64
CA ARG A 95 -12.85 -3.33 16.45
C ARG A 95 -11.57 -4.15 16.30
N PHE A 96 -11.69 -5.47 16.25
CA PHE A 96 -10.54 -6.36 16.02
C PHE A 96 -9.91 -6.13 14.64
N ILE A 97 -10.72 -6.00 13.60
CA ILE A 97 -10.24 -5.69 12.24
C ILE A 97 -9.51 -4.35 12.22
N LEU A 98 -10.07 -3.29 12.80
CA LEU A 98 -9.41 -1.98 12.88
C LEU A 98 -8.08 -2.06 13.63
N MET A 99 -8.00 -2.79 14.74
CA MET A 99 -6.73 -3.00 15.46
C MET A 99 -5.67 -3.67 14.59
N LEU A 100 -6.03 -4.70 13.83
CA LEU A 100 -5.11 -5.33 12.87
C LEU A 100 -4.65 -4.34 11.80
N ILE A 101 -5.56 -3.55 11.23
CA ILE A 101 -5.23 -2.57 10.20
C ILE A 101 -4.29 -1.48 10.75
N MET A 102 -4.51 -1.00 11.97
CA MET A 102 -3.61 -0.06 12.65
C MET A 102 -2.22 -0.66 12.89
N PHE A 103 -2.16 -1.92 13.32
CA PHE A 103 -0.91 -2.63 13.54
C PHE A 103 -0.11 -2.75 12.25
N VAL A 104 -0.74 -3.21 11.17
CA VAL A 104 -0.09 -3.31 9.85
C VAL A 104 0.31 -1.94 9.30
N GLY A 105 -0.55 -0.94 9.44
CA GLY A 105 -0.30 0.44 9.03
C GLY A 105 0.89 1.08 9.75
N ARG A 106 1.13 0.72 11.02
CA ARG A 106 2.27 1.19 11.82
C ARG A 106 3.56 0.44 11.51
N VAL A 107 3.50 -0.90 11.48
CA VAL A 107 4.67 -1.78 11.23
C VAL A 107 5.18 -1.59 9.80
N GLY A 108 4.28 -1.27 8.88
CA GLY A 108 4.57 -1.04 7.48
C GLY A 108 4.37 -2.32 6.66
N PRO A 109 3.62 -2.27 5.54
CA PRO A 109 3.34 -3.44 4.72
C PRO A 109 4.58 -4.13 4.18
N LEU A 110 5.67 -3.38 3.93
CA LEU A 110 6.94 -3.94 3.52
C LEU A 110 7.61 -4.80 4.59
N ALA A 111 7.51 -4.44 5.88
CA ALA A 111 8.12 -5.24 6.94
C ALA A 111 7.43 -6.61 7.04
N ILE A 112 6.11 -6.65 6.87
CA ILE A 112 5.34 -7.89 6.81
C ILE A 112 5.65 -8.66 5.52
N GLY A 113 5.72 -7.97 4.37
CA GLY A 113 6.11 -8.56 3.10
C GLY A 113 7.50 -9.18 3.14
N PHE A 114 8.48 -8.51 3.76
CA PHE A 114 9.84 -9.05 3.95
C PHE A 114 9.88 -10.22 4.93
N PHE A 115 9.06 -10.19 5.98
CA PHE A 115 8.97 -11.30 6.94
C PHE A 115 8.41 -12.57 6.29
N LEU A 116 7.46 -12.43 5.36
CA LEU A 116 6.85 -13.54 4.62
C LEU A 116 7.66 -13.94 3.38
N ALA A 117 8.43 -13.02 2.80
CA ALA A 117 9.19 -13.26 1.59
C ALA A 117 10.40 -14.15 1.84
N THR A 118 10.34 -15.39 1.36
CA THR A 118 11.53 -16.23 1.25
C THR A 118 12.36 -15.81 0.04
N ARG A 119 13.62 -15.43 0.28
CA ARG A 119 14.54 -15.04 -0.79
C ARG A 119 14.94 -16.28 -1.60
N SER A 120 14.28 -16.48 -2.74
CA SER A 120 14.68 -17.49 -3.72
C SER A 120 15.47 -16.84 -4.85
N VAL A 121 16.75 -17.20 -4.97
CA VAL A 121 17.57 -16.78 -6.12
C VAL A 121 17.33 -17.80 -7.24
N PRO A 122 16.72 -17.40 -8.36
CA PRO A 122 16.44 -18.34 -9.45
C PRO A 122 17.74 -18.87 -10.03
N LYS A 123 17.89 -20.21 -10.05
CA LYS A 123 19.08 -20.90 -10.59
C LYS A 123 19.07 -20.98 -12.13
N VAL A 124 17.94 -20.71 -12.77
CA VAL A 124 17.75 -20.79 -14.23
C VAL A 124 17.01 -19.54 -14.70
N LYS A 125 17.45 -18.97 -15.83
CA LYS A 125 16.78 -17.86 -16.51
C LYS A 125 15.92 -18.37 -17.66
N TYR A 126 14.72 -17.81 -17.82
CA TYR A 126 13.80 -18.08 -18.92
C TYR A 126 13.96 -17.04 -20.05
N PRO A 127 13.65 -17.37 -21.31
CA PRO A 127 13.67 -16.42 -22.42
C PRO A 127 12.67 -15.27 -22.22
N SER A 128 12.97 -14.09 -22.76
CA SER A 128 12.10 -12.91 -22.66
C SER A 128 10.84 -13.10 -23.51
N GLY A 129 9.67 -13.13 -22.85
CA GLY A 129 8.37 -13.07 -23.52
C GLY A 129 7.91 -11.62 -23.69
N GLN A 130 7.37 -11.28 -24.86
CA GLN A 130 6.68 -10.00 -25.06
C GLN A 130 5.23 -10.15 -24.63
N ILE A 131 4.85 -9.42 -23.58
CA ILE A 131 3.45 -9.30 -23.14
C ILE A 131 2.96 -7.95 -23.65
N TYR A 132 1.90 -7.98 -24.45
CA TYR A 132 1.28 -6.78 -24.99
C TYR A 132 0.40 -6.20 -23.87
N LEU A 133 0.96 -5.21 -23.19
CA LEU A 133 0.22 -4.32 -22.31
C LEU A 133 -0.32 -3.21 -23.23
N GLY A 134 -1.63 -2.99 -23.20
CA GLY A 134 -2.36 -2.13 -24.15
C GLY A 134 -1.75 -0.75 -24.39
#